data_AF-A0A445I6R3-F1
#
_entry.id   AF-A0A445I6R3-F1
#
_cell.length_a   1.000
_cell.length_b   1.000
_cell.length_c   1.000
_cell.angle_alpha   90.00
_cell.angle_beta   90.00
_cell.angle_gamma   90.00
#
_symmetry.space_group_name_H-M   'P 1'
#
loop_
_entity.id
_entity.type
_entity.pdbx_description
1 polymer ?
#
loop_
_entity_poly.entity_id
_entity_poly.type
_entity_poly.pdbx_seq_one_letter_code
_entity_poly.pdbx_strand_id
1 'polypeptide(L)'
;MTEKNGKQPLLERKYYEDCPGCKVDQAKELSKGQGVSFTNLFIIWVVVLCAALPISSLYPFLYFMVRDFNIAKTEADISSYAGYVGSAFMLGRCLTSLLWGTIADRFGRKPVFVIGIIAVVIFNTLFGLSTSFWMAVIMRFLMGSLNGLLGTAKAYATEIFREEHQALGLSTVSAAWGIGLIIGPALGGYLAQPVEKYPHIFPKDSFWDKFPYFLPNFVVSALAFVVAIGCIWIPETLHNHNCSNESIDDAENGSSGAGNEKTIQKNENLLLNWPLMSSIIAYCVFSLHDITYTEVFSLWSVSPQRMGGLNFTSDDVGNILSISGVALIIYQLTLYPSVEKASGPIGIARISAMLSIPLLQSYSFIALLSGLALYIVLSIASILKNILSITIVTGLFLLQNRAVVNFWIISLSLYNG
;
A
#
# COMPACT_ATOMS: atom_id res chain seq x y z
N MET A 1 6.30 35.87 46.59
CA MET A 1 7.59 35.56 45.94
C MET A 1 7.75 34.03 45.93
N THR A 2 7.62 33.48 44.72
CA THR A 2 8.08 32.16 44.25
C THR A 2 7.61 30.90 44.97
N GLU A 3 6.46 30.40 44.50
CA GLU A 3 6.10 28.98 44.46
C GLU A 3 7.23 28.14 43.82
N LYS A 4 7.61 27.07 44.50
CA LYS A 4 8.45 26.01 43.93
C LYS A 4 7.60 25.20 42.96
N ASN A 5 7.82 25.41 41.66
CA ASN A 5 7.33 24.52 40.61
C ASN A 5 7.97 23.12 40.78
N GLY A 6 7.25 22.22 41.42
CA GLY A 6 7.53 20.79 41.41
C GLY A 6 7.26 20.24 40.01
N LYS A 7 8.31 20.18 39.18
CA LYS A 7 8.31 19.27 38.02
C LYS A 7 8.34 17.85 38.59
N GLN A 8 7.23 17.13 38.47
CA GLN A 8 7.23 15.66 38.61
C GLN A 8 8.31 15.09 37.68
N PRO A 9 9.13 14.11 38.12
CA PRO A 9 10.03 13.42 37.22
C PRO A 9 9.16 12.60 36.27
N LEU A 10 9.29 12.84 34.96
CA LEU A 10 8.91 11.86 33.96
C LEU A 10 9.62 10.56 34.36
N LEU A 11 8.87 9.48 34.58
CA LEU A 11 9.39 8.12 34.82
C LEU A 11 10.69 7.92 34.02
N GLU A 12 11.80 7.73 34.72
CA GLU A 12 13.12 7.56 34.12
C GLU A 12 13.08 6.29 33.26
N ARG A 13 12.94 6.44 31.94
CA ARG A 13 12.86 5.29 31.02
C ARG A 13 14.21 4.56 31.08
N LYS A 14 14.23 3.37 31.70
CA LYS A 14 15.39 2.49 31.68
C LYS A 14 15.57 1.93 30.25
N TYR A 15 16.70 2.23 29.62
CA TYR A 15 17.09 1.64 28.34
C TYR A 15 17.97 0.42 28.57
N TYR A 16 17.68 -0.68 27.87
CA TYR A 16 18.49 -1.89 27.89
C TYR A 16 19.39 -1.93 26.64
N GLU A 17 20.71 -2.06 26.82
CA GLU A 17 21.68 -2.07 25.71
C GLU A 17 21.53 -3.26 24.76
N ASP A 18 20.98 -4.38 25.23
CA ASP A 18 20.73 -5.58 24.42
C ASP A 18 19.39 -5.56 23.68
N CYS A 19 18.57 -4.53 23.91
CA CYS A 19 17.24 -4.41 23.31
C CYS A 19 17.28 -3.48 22.08
N PRO A 20 16.99 -3.99 20.85
CA PRO A 20 17.03 -3.17 19.65
C PRO A 20 16.01 -2.02 19.66
N GLY A 21 14.78 -2.26 20.13
CA GLY A 21 13.77 -1.21 20.29
C GLY A 21 14.18 -0.09 21.25
N CYS A 22 14.87 -0.42 22.36
CA CYS A 22 15.38 0.59 23.29
C CYS A 22 16.43 1.50 22.65
N LYS A 23 17.26 0.97 21.73
CA LYS A 23 18.23 1.80 20.97
C LYS A 23 17.52 2.79 20.05
N VAL A 24 16.44 2.37 19.40
CA VAL A 24 15.63 3.25 18.56
C VAL A 24 14.99 4.35 19.40
N ASP A 25 14.43 4.00 20.56
CA ASP A 25 13.82 5.00 21.46
C ASP A 25 14.83 5.97 22.06
N GLN A 26 16.01 5.49 22.45
CA GLN A 26 17.10 6.35 22.90
C GLN A 26 17.55 7.30 21.79
N ALA A 27 17.68 6.81 20.55
CA ALA A 27 18.01 7.64 19.39
C ALA A 27 16.93 8.70 19.11
N LYS A 28 15.64 8.36 19.27
CA LYS A 28 14.55 9.33 19.16
C LYS A 28 14.67 10.43 20.21
N GLU A 29 14.98 10.09 21.45
CA GLU A 29 15.11 11.08 22.53
C GLU A 29 16.33 11.98 22.36
N LEU A 30 17.45 11.42 21.90
CA LEU A 30 18.64 12.21 21.54
C LEU A 30 18.39 13.16 20.36
N SER A 31 17.52 12.77 19.41
CA SER A 31 17.12 13.60 18.27
C SER A 31 16.09 14.68 18.60
N LYS A 32 15.75 14.89 19.88
CA LYS A 32 14.74 15.86 20.31
C LYS A 32 15.15 17.30 19.91
N GLY A 33 14.39 17.90 18.99
CA GLY A 33 14.65 19.23 18.43
C GLY A 33 15.46 19.21 17.13
N GLN A 34 15.95 18.06 16.67
CA GLN A 34 16.50 17.88 15.32
C GLN A 34 15.39 17.50 14.34
N GLY A 35 15.56 17.89 13.07
CA GLY A 35 14.64 17.54 11.99
C GLY A 35 14.62 16.03 11.71
N VAL A 36 13.73 15.62 10.79
CA VAL A 36 13.51 14.20 10.47
C VAL A 36 14.70 13.60 9.72
N SER A 37 15.10 12.39 10.11
CA SER A 37 16.15 11.63 9.41
C SER A 37 15.69 11.26 7.99
N PHE A 38 16.29 11.91 6.99
CA PHE A 38 16.05 11.61 5.57
C PHE A 38 16.35 10.14 5.22
N THR A 39 17.32 9.53 5.88
CA THR A 39 17.66 8.12 5.67
C THR A 39 16.49 7.19 6.03
N ASN A 40 15.82 7.44 7.16
CA ASN A 40 14.69 6.62 7.61
C ASN A 40 13.48 6.79 6.68
N LEU A 41 13.23 8.02 6.21
CA LEU A 41 12.19 8.29 5.23
C LEU A 41 12.47 7.57 3.91
N PHE A 42 13.70 7.65 3.41
CA PHE A 42 14.13 6.99 2.18
C PHE A 42 14.01 5.46 2.29
N ILE A 43 14.41 4.86 3.41
CA ILE A 43 14.27 3.42 3.65
C ILE A 43 12.80 2.99 3.54
N ILE A 44 11.90 3.66 4.27
CA ILE A 44 10.46 3.35 4.24
C ILE A 44 9.94 3.48 2.81
N TRP A 45 10.34 4.55 2.12
CA TRP A 45 9.92 4.84 0.76
C TRP A 45 10.31 3.73 -0.21
N VAL A 46 11.57 3.29 -0.16
CA VAL A 46 12.11 2.23 -1.02
C VAL A 46 11.48 0.85 -0.71
N VAL A 47 11.23 0.52 0.57
CA VAL A 47 10.54 -0.72 0.96
C VAL A 47 9.10 -0.76 0.45
N VAL A 48 8.37 0.34 0.55
CA VAL A 48 6.99 0.44 0.05
C VAL A 48 6.94 0.35 -1.47
N LEU A 49 7.92 0.93 -2.17
CA LEU A 49 8.05 0.80 -3.62
C LEU A 49 8.19 -0.65 -4.07
N CYS A 50 8.95 -1.48 -3.34
CA CYS A 50 9.07 -2.91 -3.63
C CYS A 50 7.74 -3.66 -3.53
N ALA A 51 6.82 -3.18 -2.68
CA ALA A 51 5.48 -3.74 -2.58
C ALA A 51 4.54 -3.22 -3.68
N ALA A 52 4.71 -1.96 -4.11
CA ALA A 52 3.83 -1.31 -5.08
C ALA A 52 4.13 -1.74 -6.53
N LEU A 53 5.40 -1.78 -6.93
CA LEU A 53 5.81 -1.99 -8.33
C LEU A 53 5.31 -3.30 -8.95
N PRO A 54 5.35 -4.46 -8.27
CA PRO A 54 4.85 -5.70 -8.87
C PRO A 54 3.35 -5.69 -9.16
N ILE A 55 2.59 -4.90 -8.39
CA ILE A 55 1.14 -4.77 -8.55
C ILE A 55 0.86 -3.86 -9.74
N SER A 56 1.49 -2.70 -9.76
CA SER A 56 1.19 -1.66 -10.73
C SER A 56 1.80 -1.90 -12.11
N SER A 57 2.96 -2.55 -12.18
CA SER A 57 3.58 -2.92 -13.46
C SER A 57 2.81 -4.00 -14.22
N LEU A 58 1.95 -4.76 -13.55
CA LEU A 58 1.13 -5.79 -14.19
C LEU A 58 0.09 -5.22 -15.16
N TYR A 59 -0.54 -4.10 -14.78
CA TYR A 59 -1.74 -3.59 -15.42
C TYR A 59 -1.62 -3.47 -16.96
N PRO A 60 -0.54 -2.91 -17.53
CA PRO A 60 -0.46 -2.70 -18.97
C PRO A 60 -0.24 -3.98 -19.79
N PHE A 61 0.30 -5.05 -19.19
CA PHE A 61 0.70 -6.25 -19.94
C PHE A 61 -0.11 -7.51 -19.61
N LEU A 62 -0.92 -7.51 -18.55
CA LEU A 62 -1.64 -8.70 -18.09
C LEU A 62 -2.54 -9.33 -19.16
N TYR A 63 -3.26 -8.50 -19.92
CA TYR A 63 -4.12 -8.96 -21.00
C TYR A 63 -3.33 -9.74 -22.06
N PHE A 64 -2.22 -9.14 -22.51
CA PHE A 64 -1.34 -9.74 -23.51
C PHE A 64 -0.73 -11.05 -23.00
N MET A 65 -0.33 -11.09 -21.73
CA MET A 65 0.22 -12.30 -21.11
C MET A 65 -0.75 -13.47 -21.12
N VAL A 66 -2.02 -13.23 -20.79
CA VAL A 66 -3.04 -14.27 -20.82
C VAL A 66 -3.42 -14.67 -22.23
N ARG A 67 -3.43 -13.72 -23.18
CA ARG A 67 -3.61 -14.00 -24.61
C ARG A 67 -2.53 -14.96 -25.11
N ASP A 68 -1.27 -14.70 -24.78
CA ASP A 68 -0.13 -15.48 -25.27
C ASP A 68 -0.05 -16.89 -24.66
N PHE A 69 -0.71 -17.13 -23.52
CA PHE A 69 -0.91 -18.49 -22.98
C PHE A 69 -1.84 -19.37 -23.82
N ASN A 70 -2.59 -18.80 -24.78
CA ASN A 70 -3.50 -19.52 -25.68
C ASN A 70 -4.49 -20.46 -24.96
N ILE A 71 -4.91 -20.11 -23.74
CA ILE A 71 -5.85 -20.91 -22.93
C ILE A 71 -7.32 -20.52 -23.14
N ALA A 72 -7.56 -19.28 -23.57
CA ALA A 72 -8.90 -18.75 -23.79
C ALA A 72 -9.48 -19.30 -25.09
N LYS A 73 -10.70 -19.85 -25.03
CA LYS A 73 -11.42 -20.34 -26.21
C LYS A 73 -11.95 -19.20 -27.06
N THR A 74 -12.36 -18.11 -26.40
CA THR A 74 -12.86 -16.88 -27.01
C THR A 74 -12.04 -15.69 -26.51
N GLU A 75 -11.87 -14.66 -27.33
CA GLU A 75 -11.19 -13.42 -26.89
C GLU A 75 -11.87 -12.75 -25.69
N ALA A 76 -13.18 -12.96 -25.49
CA ALA A 76 -13.91 -12.47 -24.32
C ALA A 76 -13.43 -13.13 -23.02
N ASP A 77 -12.98 -14.39 -23.08
CA ASP A 77 -12.55 -15.14 -21.90
C ASP A 77 -11.17 -14.66 -21.41
N ILE A 78 -10.37 -14.02 -22.26
CA ILE A 78 -9.02 -13.52 -21.92
C ILE A 78 -9.09 -12.59 -20.72
N SER A 79 -10.05 -11.65 -20.72
CA SER A 79 -10.23 -10.69 -19.63
C SER A 79 -10.66 -11.36 -18.32
N SER A 80 -11.47 -12.43 -18.39
CA SER A 80 -11.84 -13.22 -17.21
C SER A 80 -10.64 -13.97 -16.62
N TYR A 81 -9.84 -14.63 -17.47
CA TYR A 81 -8.62 -15.30 -17.04
C TYR A 81 -7.58 -14.32 -16.47
N ALA A 82 -7.43 -13.13 -17.09
CA ALA A 82 -6.61 -12.06 -16.55
C ALA A 82 -7.08 -11.62 -15.15
N GLY A 83 -8.39 -11.48 -14.94
CA GLY A 83 -8.97 -11.22 -13.63
C GLY A 83 -8.60 -12.28 -12.58
N TYR A 84 -8.55 -13.56 -12.94
CA TYR A 84 -8.08 -14.63 -12.03
C TYR A 84 -6.61 -14.47 -11.64
N VAL A 85 -5.73 -14.11 -12.58
CA VAL A 85 -4.29 -13.88 -12.30
C VAL A 85 -4.09 -12.64 -11.41
N GLY A 86 -4.81 -11.54 -11.69
CA GLY A 86 -4.76 -10.31 -10.90
C GLY A 86 -5.27 -10.53 -9.47
N SER A 87 -6.43 -11.18 -9.34
CA SER A 87 -7.06 -11.45 -8.03
C SER A 87 -6.30 -12.46 -7.18
N ALA A 88 -5.58 -13.43 -7.76
CA ALA A 88 -4.80 -14.42 -7.01
C ALA A 88 -3.80 -13.78 -6.03
N PHE A 89 -3.15 -12.68 -6.43
CA PHE A 89 -2.24 -11.93 -5.57
C PHE A 89 -2.98 -11.28 -4.39
N MET A 90 -4.12 -10.64 -4.65
CA MET A 90 -4.92 -9.98 -3.61
C MET A 90 -5.54 -11.00 -2.65
N LEU A 91 -5.96 -12.17 -3.15
CA LEU A 91 -6.46 -13.28 -2.35
C LEU A 91 -5.37 -13.80 -1.39
N GLY A 92 -4.16 -14.05 -1.90
CA GLY A 92 -3.03 -14.47 -1.06
C GLY A 92 -2.72 -13.46 0.05
N ARG A 93 -2.72 -12.16 -0.27
CA ARG A 93 -2.54 -11.07 0.70
C ARG A 93 -3.66 -11.03 1.74
N CYS A 94 -4.91 -11.19 1.32
CA CYS A 94 -6.06 -11.16 2.23
C CYS A 94 -5.93 -12.24 3.30
N LEU A 95 -5.66 -13.49 2.89
CA LEU A 95 -5.56 -14.65 3.79
C LEU A 95 -4.42 -14.54 4.82
N THR A 96 -3.35 -13.83 4.47
CA THR A 96 -2.12 -13.79 5.29
C THR A 96 -1.88 -12.44 5.98
N SER A 97 -2.69 -11.42 5.67
CA SER A 97 -2.51 -10.05 6.18
C SER A 97 -2.45 -9.97 7.71
N LEU A 98 -3.37 -10.64 8.41
CA LEU A 98 -3.40 -10.70 9.87
C LEU A 98 -2.21 -11.48 10.45
N LEU A 99 -1.84 -12.59 9.81
CA LEU A 99 -0.72 -13.43 10.23
C LEU A 99 0.59 -12.64 10.19
N TRP A 100 0.84 -11.87 9.12
CA TRP A 100 2.03 -11.04 9.01
C TRP A 100 2.07 -9.91 10.04
N GLY A 101 0.92 -9.35 10.43
CA GLY A 101 0.85 -8.42 11.55
C GLY A 101 1.32 -9.05 12.86
N THR A 102 0.76 -10.21 13.21
CA THR A 102 1.15 -10.94 14.43
C THR A 102 2.61 -11.42 14.40
N ILE A 103 3.10 -11.88 13.25
CA ILE A 103 4.50 -12.30 13.07
C ILE A 103 5.41 -11.08 13.25
N ALA A 104 5.06 -9.93 12.68
CA ALA A 104 5.85 -8.72 12.84
C ALA A 104 5.88 -8.27 14.31
N ASP A 105 4.78 -8.40 15.05
CA ASP A 105 4.71 -8.00 16.46
C ASP A 105 5.55 -8.92 17.36
N ARG A 106 5.72 -10.19 16.95
CA ARG A 106 6.45 -11.19 17.74
C ARG A 106 7.94 -11.29 17.39
N PHE A 107 8.27 -11.23 16.11
CA PHE A 107 9.63 -11.45 15.59
C PHE A 107 10.31 -10.16 15.12
N GLY A 108 9.58 -9.05 15.09
CA GLY A 108 10.10 -7.74 14.67
C GLY A 108 9.74 -7.40 13.24
N ARG A 109 9.94 -6.13 12.88
CA ARG A 109 9.55 -5.60 11.56
C ARG A 109 10.57 -5.98 10.49
N LYS A 110 11.86 -6.00 10.83
CA LYS A 110 12.95 -6.23 9.89
C LYS A 110 12.90 -7.63 9.25
N PRO A 111 12.71 -8.74 9.99
CA PRO A 111 12.58 -10.06 9.39
C PRO A 111 11.41 -10.15 8.40
N VAL A 112 10.28 -9.50 8.73
CA VAL A 112 9.10 -9.48 7.85
C VAL A 112 9.38 -8.71 6.56
N PHE A 113 10.12 -7.59 6.63
CA PHE A 113 10.56 -6.90 5.42
C PHE A 113 11.48 -7.77 4.55
N VAL A 114 12.47 -8.41 5.15
CA VAL A 114 13.42 -9.26 4.41
C VAL A 114 12.71 -10.43 3.75
N ILE A 115 11.84 -11.15 4.47
CA ILE A 115 11.10 -12.28 3.90
C ILE A 115 10.16 -11.81 2.77
N GLY A 116 9.44 -10.70 2.98
CA GLY A 116 8.53 -10.16 1.97
C GLY A 116 9.24 -9.71 0.70
N ILE A 117 10.40 -9.05 0.82
CA ILE A 117 11.18 -8.60 -0.34
C ILE A 117 11.84 -9.79 -1.04
N ILE A 118 12.37 -10.78 -0.32
CA ILE A 118 12.90 -12.02 -0.93
C ILE A 118 11.79 -12.75 -1.69
N ALA A 119 10.58 -12.83 -1.13
CA ALA A 119 9.43 -13.40 -1.82
C ALA A 119 9.09 -12.62 -3.10
N VAL A 120 9.15 -11.28 -3.07
CA VAL A 120 9.03 -10.46 -4.28
C VAL A 120 10.10 -10.84 -5.30
N VAL A 121 11.38 -10.89 -4.93
CA VAL A 121 12.48 -11.24 -5.85
C VAL A 121 12.26 -12.61 -6.49
N ILE A 122 11.93 -13.63 -5.71
CA ILE A 122 11.78 -15.00 -6.20
C ILE A 122 10.51 -15.14 -7.06
N PHE A 123 9.34 -14.85 -6.49
CA PHE A 123 8.07 -15.15 -7.15
C PHE A 123 7.75 -14.17 -8.29
N ASN A 124 8.20 -12.92 -8.24
CA ASN A 124 8.05 -11.99 -9.35
C ASN A 124 8.92 -12.41 -10.55
N THR A 125 10.15 -12.86 -10.30
CA THR A 125 11.03 -13.38 -11.36
C THR A 125 10.45 -14.65 -11.98
N LEU A 126 9.97 -15.59 -11.15
CA LEU A 126 9.31 -16.81 -11.63
C LEU A 126 8.01 -16.52 -12.38
N PHE A 127 7.27 -15.49 -11.98
CA PHE A 127 6.09 -15.02 -12.70
C PHE A 127 6.46 -14.51 -14.11
N GLY A 128 7.54 -13.74 -14.24
CA GLY A 128 8.05 -13.30 -15.55
C GLY A 128 8.52 -14.44 -16.46
N LEU A 129 8.94 -15.57 -15.87
CA LEU A 129 9.32 -16.81 -16.57
C LEU A 129 8.14 -17.77 -16.82
N SER A 130 6.92 -17.38 -16.46
CA SER A 130 5.79 -18.29 -16.57
C SER A 130 5.39 -18.51 -18.03
N THR A 131 5.22 -19.78 -18.41
CA THR A 131 4.75 -20.19 -19.76
C THR A 131 3.34 -20.77 -19.74
N SER A 132 2.75 -20.91 -18.56
CA SER A 132 1.44 -21.51 -18.34
C SER A 132 0.60 -20.65 -17.42
N PHE A 133 -0.69 -20.56 -17.72
CA PHE A 133 -1.68 -19.85 -16.91
C PHE A 133 -1.64 -20.26 -15.43
N TRP A 134 -1.63 -21.56 -15.13
CA TRP A 134 -1.63 -22.04 -13.74
C TRP A 134 -0.34 -21.71 -13.01
N MET A 135 0.79 -21.74 -13.71
CA MET A 135 2.06 -21.30 -13.15
C MET A 135 1.98 -19.81 -12.78
N ALA A 136 1.44 -18.96 -13.66
CA ALA A 136 1.25 -17.54 -13.39
C ALA A 136 0.36 -17.30 -12.16
N VAL A 137 -0.79 -18.00 -12.06
CA VAL A 137 -1.71 -17.91 -10.91
C VAL A 137 -1.04 -18.33 -9.61
N ILE A 138 -0.33 -19.46 -9.58
CA ILE A 138 0.34 -19.97 -8.37
C ILE A 138 1.45 -19.02 -7.93
N MET A 139 2.29 -18.54 -8.85
CA MET A 139 3.35 -17.59 -8.51
C MET A 139 2.76 -16.29 -7.94
N ARG A 140 1.64 -15.80 -8.49
CA ARG A 140 0.95 -14.62 -7.96
C ARG A 140 0.33 -14.84 -6.59
N PHE A 141 -0.30 -15.98 -6.37
CA PHE A 141 -0.85 -16.34 -5.07
C PHE A 141 0.25 -16.40 -4.01
N LEU A 142 1.34 -17.14 -4.27
CA LEU A 142 2.48 -17.26 -3.35
C LEU A 142 3.15 -15.92 -3.09
N MET A 143 3.34 -15.11 -4.13
CA MET A 143 3.85 -13.75 -3.99
C MET A 143 2.96 -12.89 -3.09
N GLY A 144 1.63 -12.99 -3.25
CA GLY A 144 0.69 -12.27 -2.40
C GLY A 144 0.70 -12.77 -0.95
N SER A 145 0.68 -14.09 -0.74
CA SER A 145 0.68 -14.72 0.57
C SER A 145 1.91 -14.42 1.42
N LEU A 146 3.04 -14.14 0.78
CA LEU A 146 4.29 -13.83 1.48
C LEU A 146 4.58 -12.32 1.55
N ASN A 147 3.69 -11.47 1.04
CA ASN A 147 3.91 -10.03 0.95
C ASN A 147 3.07 -9.24 1.98
N GLY A 148 3.55 -9.25 3.23
CA GLY A 148 3.04 -8.46 4.35
C GLY A 148 3.61 -7.04 4.48
N LEU A 149 4.29 -6.51 3.45
CA LEU A 149 5.13 -5.32 3.54
C LEU A 149 4.35 -4.03 3.85
N LEU A 150 3.19 -3.81 3.22
CA LEU A 150 2.50 -2.52 3.31
C LEU A 150 1.97 -2.21 4.71
N GLY A 151 1.39 -3.20 5.40
CA GLY A 151 0.88 -3.03 6.77
C GLY A 151 2.01 -2.85 7.78
N THR A 152 3.05 -3.67 7.66
CA THR A 152 4.24 -3.60 8.54
C THR A 152 5.05 -2.34 8.30
N ALA A 153 5.12 -1.82 7.08
CA ALA A 153 5.77 -0.53 6.77
C ALA A 153 5.07 0.65 7.43
N LYS A 154 3.73 0.65 7.49
CA LYS A 154 2.97 1.69 8.21
C LYS A 154 3.26 1.64 9.72
N ALA A 155 3.23 0.46 10.32
CA ALA A 155 3.56 0.28 11.74
C ALA A 155 5.00 0.70 12.04
N TYR A 156 5.95 0.26 11.22
CA TYR A 156 7.36 0.63 11.34
C TYR A 156 7.57 2.15 11.20
N ALA A 157 6.85 2.82 10.28
CA ALA A 157 6.90 4.27 10.15
C ALA A 157 6.44 4.98 11.44
N THR A 158 5.37 4.51 12.08
CA THR A 158 4.91 5.08 13.36
C THR A 158 5.86 4.78 14.52
N GLU A 159 6.55 3.65 14.46
CA GLU A 159 7.50 3.20 15.48
C GLU A 159 8.88 3.84 15.36
N ILE A 160 9.32 4.30 14.18
CA ILE A 160 10.65 4.93 14.05
C ILE A 160 10.63 6.43 14.31
N PHE A 161 9.52 7.10 13.98
CA PHE A 161 9.38 8.53 14.17
C PHE A 161 8.79 8.88 15.53
N ARG A 162 9.18 10.05 16.06
CA ARG A 162 8.53 10.64 17.25
C ARG A 162 7.09 11.01 16.92
N GLU A 163 6.23 11.07 17.93
CA GLU A 163 4.80 11.39 17.78
C GLU A 163 4.55 12.64 16.92
N GLU A 164 5.36 13.69 17.10
CA GLU A 164 5.33 14.95 16.34
C GLU A 164 5.50 14.75 14.81
N HIS A 165 6.16 13.66 14.39
CA HIS A 165 6.54 13.38 13.00
C HIS A 165 5.93 12.08 12.45
N GLN A 166 5.08 11.37 13.22
CA GLN A 166 4.43 10.14 12.76
C GLN A 166 3.56 10.37 11.52
N ALA A 167 2.87 11.52 11.45
CA ALA A 167 2.07 11.91 10.29
C ALA A 167 2.94 12.01 9.01
N LEU A 168 4.19 12.49 9.13
CA LEU A 168 5.13 12.58 8.02
C LEU A 168 5.64 11.18 7.59
N GLY A 169 5.86 10.27 8.54
CA GLY A 169 6.20 8.89 8.22
C GLY A 169 5.09 8.17 7.45
N LEU A 170 3.84 8.31 7.91
CA LEU A 170 2.68 7.73 7.25
C LEU A 170 2.42 8.36 5.87
N SER A 171 2.61 9.67 5.72
CA SER A 171 2.47 10.33 4.41
C SER A 171 3.55 9.86 3.43
N THR A 172 4.76 9.57 3.91
CA THR A 172 5.85 9.01 3.10
C THR A 172 5.51 7.63 2.54
N VAL A 173 4.86 6.76 3.33
CA VAL A 173 4.35 5.47 2.85
C VAL A 173 3.34 5.67 1.71
N SER A 174 2.38 6.57 1.88
CA SER A 174 1.38 6.87 0.85
C SER A 174 2.01 7.49 -0.41
N ALA A 175 3.00 8.37 -0.25
CA ALA A 175 3.74 8.96 -1.36
C ALA A 175 4.55 7.93 -2.15
N ALA A 176 5.21 7.00 -1.46
CA ALA A 176 5.92 5.87 -2.08
C ALA A 176 4.99 4.99 -2.91
N TRP A 177 3.81 4.67 -2.34
CA TRP A 177 2.77 3.94 -3.06
C TRP A 177 2.32 4.68 -4.33
N GLY A 178 2.05 5.99 -4.22
CA GLY A 178 1.68 6.83 -5.36
C GLY A 178 2.74 6.85 -6.47
N ILE A 179 4.02 6.91 -6.11
CA ILE A 179 5.12 6.86 -7.09
C ILE A 179 5.23 5.46 -7.73
N GLY A 180 4.97 4.40 -6.97
CA GLY A 180 4.84 3.05 -7.52
C GLY A 180 3.72 2.93 -8.58
N LEU A 181 2.63 3.69 -8.44
CA LEU A 181 1.56 3.76 -9.44
C LEU A 181 1.93 4.57 -10.70
N ILE A 182 3.02 5.36 -10.67
CA ILE A 182 3.55 6.06 -11.84
C ILE A 182 4.58 5.18 -12.54
N ILE A 183 5.60 4.77 -11.79
CA ILE A 183 6.75 4.05 -12.36
C ILE A 183 6.34 2.65 -12.80
N GLY A 184 5.44 2.00 -12.05
CA GLY A 184 5.01 0.64 -12.35
C GLY A 184 4.39 0.50 -13.74
N PRO A 185 3.29 1.21 -14.07
CA PRO A 185 2.68 1.11 -15.40
C PRO A 185 3.61 1.53 -16.53
N ALA A 186 4.50 2.51 -16.31
CA ALA A 186 5.53 2.84 -17.29
C ALA A 186 6.48 1.65 -17.54
N LEU A 187 7.01 1.02 -16.49
CA LEU A 187 7.85 -0.17 -16.61
C LEU A 187 7.12 -1.33 -17.27
N GLY A 188 5.87 -1.58 -16.87
CA GLY A 188 5.03 -2.64 -17.41
C GLY A 188 4.66 -2.44 -18.88
N GLY A 189 4.38 -1.21 -19.28
CA GLY A 189 4.10 -0.84 -20.67
C GLY A 189 5.33 -1.04 -21.53
N TYR A 190 6.36 -0.20 -21.32
CA TYR A 190 7.50 -0.11 -22.23
C TYR A 190 8.37 -1.36 -22.28
N LEU A 191 8.47 -2.13 -21.19
CA LEU A 191 9.36 -3.30 -21.15
C LEU A 191 8.66 -4.61 -21.55
N ALA A 192 7.33 -4.65 -21.63
CA ALA A 192 6.62 -5.84 -22.08
C ALA A 192 6.79 -6.06 -23.59
N GLN A 193 6.89 -7.33 -24.00
CA GLN A 193 7.07 -7.76 -25.39
C GLN A 193 8.27 -7.06 -26.09
N PRO A 194 9.49 -7.16 -25.52
CA PRO A 194 10.65 -6.40 -26.01
C PRO A 194 11.07 -6.76 -27.45
N VAL A 195 10.82 -8.00 -27.90
CA VAL A 195 11.11 -8.45 -29.27
C VAL A 195 10.19 -7.79 -30.29
N GLU A 196 8.92 -7.59 -29.96
CA GLU A 196 7.96 -6.89 -30.83
C GLU A 196 8.26 -5.39 -30.89
N LYS A 197 8.62 -4.78 -29.75
CA LYS A 197 8.81 -3.33 -29.63
C LYS A 197 10.18 -2.84 -30.07
N TYR A 198 11.23 -3.58 -29.74
CA TYR A 198 12.61 -3.20 -30.00
C TYR A 198 13.36 -4.30 -30.78
N PRO A 199 12.92 -4.62 -32.01
CA PRO A 199 13.50 -5.72 -32.80
C PRO A 199 14.97 -5.51 -33.18
N HIS A 200 15.45 -4.26 -33.13
CA HIS A 200 16.87 -3.93 -33.35
C HIS A 200 17.78 -4.33 -32.19
N ILE A 201 17.23 -4.43 -30.97
CA ILE A 201 17.97 -4.73 -29.73
C ILE A 201 17.73 -6.20 -29.34
N PHE A 202 16.51 -6.68 -29.51
CA PHE A 202 16.09 -8.03 -29.13
C PHE A 202 15.73 -8.84 -30.39
N PRO A 203 16.56 -9.82 -30.78
CA PRO A 203 16.28 -10.63 -31.96
C PRO A 203 15.12 -11.60 -31.71
N LYS A 204 14.41 -11.94 -32.80
CA LYS A 204 13.42 -13.03 -32.83
C LYS A 204 14.09 -14.38 -32.54
N ASP A 205 13.33 -15.33 -32.01
CA ASP A 205 13.82 -16.65 -31.54
C ASP A 205 14.81 -16.60 -30.37
N SER A 206 14.90 -15.46 -29.67
CA SER A 206 15.72 -15.31 -28.47
C SER A 206 14.98 -15.70 -27.20
N PHE A 207 15.70 -15.73 -26.08
CA PHE A 207 15.12 -15.93 -24.74
C PHE A 207 13.95 -14.95 -24.46
N TRP A 208 14.04 -13.72 -24.97
CA TRP A 208 13.03 -12.68 -24.79
C TRP A 208 11.76 -12.91 -25.61
N ASP A 209 11.86 -13.69 -26.69
CA ASP A 209 10.71 -14.10 -27.50
C ASP A 209 9.94 -15.23 -26.79
N LYS A 210 10.68 -16.12 -26.12
CA LYS A 210 10.10 -17.20 -25.32
C LYS A 210 9.49 -16.70 -24.00
N PHE A 211 10.02 -15.61 -23.45
CA PHE A 211 9.55 -14.99 -22.19
C PHE A 211 9.33 -13.48 -22.36
N PRO A 212 8.29 -13.05 -23.08
CA PRO A 212 8.05 -11.64 -23.42
C PRO A 212 7.74 -10.74 -22.21
N TYR A 213 7.35 -11.33 -21.08
CA TYR A 213 7.05 -10.62 -19.82
C TYR A 213 8.18 -10.72 -18.79
N PHE A 214 9.29 -11.36 -19.11
CA PHE A 214 10.39 -11.50 -18.16
C PHE A 214 11.07 -10.17 -17.84
N LEU A 215 11.29 -9.31 -18.86
CA LEU A 215 12.01 -8.05 -18.71
C LEU A 215 11.42 -7.09 -17.65
N PRO A 216 10.11 -6.73 -17.67
CA PRO A 216 9.54 -5.86 -16.65
C PRO A 216 9.65 -6.46 -15.25
N ASN A 217 9.40 -7.76 -15.14
CA ASN A 217 9.48 -8.46 -13.86
C ASN A 217 10.92 -8.54 -13.33
N PHE A 218 11.90 -8.80 -14.20
CA PHE A 218 13.31 -8.84 -13.84
C PHE A 218 13.81 -7.49 -13.33
N VAL A 219 13.44 -6.37 -13.98
CA VAL A 219 13.82 -5.03 -13.52
C VAL A 219 13.25 -4.74 -12.13
N VAL A 220 11.98 -5.07 -11.88
CA VAL A 220 11.35 -4.91 -10.56
C VAL A 220 12.02 -5.80 -9.52
N SER A 221 12.33 -7.05 -9.86
CA SER A 221 13.04 -7.99 -8.98
C SER A 221 14.47 -7.55 -8.67
N ALA A 222 15.21 -7.02 -9.66
CA ALA A 222 16.56 -6.51 -9.48
C ALA A 222 16.58 -5.30 -8.53
N LEU A 223 15.63 -4.38 -8.70
CA LEU A 223 15.42 -3.28 -7.76
C LEU A 223 15.13 -3.83 -6.36
N ALA A 224 14.16 -4.74 -6.22
CA ALA A 224 13.81 -5.35 -4.94
C ALA A 224 15.01 -6.07 -4.28
N PHE A 225 15.88 -6.70 -5.05
CA PHE A 225 17.09 -7.35 -4.54
C PHE A 225 18.08 -6.34 -3.94
N VAL A 226 18.30 -5.19 -4.60
CA VAL A 226 19.12 -4.09 -4.04
C VAL A 226 18.52 -3.61 -2.72
N VAL A 227 17.19 -3.49 -2.65
CA VAL A 227 16.50 -3.12 -1.41
C VAL A 227 16.64 -4.17 -0.32
N ALA A 228 16.60 -5.46 -0.67
CA ALA A 228 16.80 -6.55 0.28
C ALA A 228 18.17 -6.46 0.98
N ILE A 229 19.22 -6.12 0.22
CA ILE A 229 20.55 -5.83 0.76
C ILE A 229 20.48 -4.60 1.67
N GLY A 230 19.82 -3.53 1.21
CA GLY A 230 19.52 -2.33 2.00
C GLY A 230 18.85 -2.62 3.34
N CYS A 231 17.96 -3.61 3.39
CA CYS A 231 17.22 -3.99 4.59
C CYS A 231 18.12 -4.52 5.72
N ILE A 232 19.35 -4.97 5.42
CA ILE A 232 20.30 -5.44 6.43
C ILE A 232 20.69 -4.30 7.40
N TRP A 233 20.71 -3.06 6.94
CA TRP A 233 21.07 -1.89 7.77
C TRP A 233 19.89 -1.23 8.47
N ILE A 234 18.66 -1.71 8.23
CA ILE A 234 17.47 -1.16 8.88
C ILE A 234 17.49 -1.48 10.38
N PRO A 235 17.24 -0.50 11.26
CA PRO A 235 17.14 -0.74 12.69
C PRO A 235 15.86 -1.52 13.01
N GLU A 236 15.94 -2.44 13.96
CA GLU A 236 14.76 -3.18 14.45
C GLU A 236 14.07 -2.38 15.56
N THR A 237 12.74 -2.33 15.53
CA THR A 237 11.91 -1.58 16.50
C THR A 237 11.34 -2.46 17.61
N LEU A 238 11.52 -3.77 17.54
CA LEU A 238 11.02 -4.71 18.54
C LEU A 238 11.69 -4.53 19.92
N HIS A 239 10.90 -4.51 21.00
CA HIS A 239 11.39 -4.54 22.37
C HIS A 239 11.40 -5.98 22.91
N ASN A 240 12.59 -6.51 23.20
CA ASN A 240 12.79 -7.92 23.59
C ASN A 240 12.95 -8.14 25.11
N HIS A 241 12.70 -7.12 25.93
CA HIS A 241 12.75 -7.24 27.39
C HIS A 241 11.35 -7.48 27.95
N ASN A 242 11.26 -8.27 29.03
CA ASN A 242 10.03 -8.43 29.77
C ASN A 242 9.66 -7.06 30.36
N CYS A 243 8.69 -6.39 29.75
CA CYS A 243 8.03 -5.24 30.33
C CYS A 243 7.07 -5.76 31.42
N SER A 244 7.62 -6.33 32.50
CA SER A 244 6.87 -6.79 33.66
C SER A 244 7.24 -5.93 34.86
N ASN A 245 6.25 -5.14 35.31
CA ASN A 245 6.02 -4.67 36.67
C ASN A 245 6.75 -3.44 37.26
N GLU A 246 7.74 -2.82 36.64
CA GLU A 246 8.34 -1.63 37.30
C GLU A 246 7.49 -0.34 37.23
N SER A 247 6.47 -0.25 36.36
CA SER A 247 5.59 0.93 36.34
C SER A 247 4.40 0.86 37.31
N ILE A 248 4.20 -0.28 37.99
CA ILE A 248 3.09 -0.49 38.93
C ILE A 248 3.60 -0.63 40.37
N ASP A 249 4.79 -1.20 40.58
CA ASP A 249 5.30 -1.47 41.92
C ASP A 249 5.69 -0.21 42.72
N ASP A 250 6.04 0.90 42.05
CA ASP A 250 6.30 2.18 42.73
C ASP A 250 5.01 2.94 43.11
N ALA A 251 3.86 2.52 42.60
CA ALA A 251 2.55 3.02 43.01
C ALA A 251 1.91 2.16 44.14
N GLU A 252 2.42 0.96 44.40
CA GLU A 252 1.84 0.02 45.37
C GLU A 252 2.41 0.12 46.80
N ASN A 253 3.46 0.93 47.04
CA ASN A 253 3.91 1.21 48.41
C ASN A 253 3.00 2.18 49.20
N GLY A 254 1.78 2.43 48.71
CA GLY A 254 0.88 3.44 49.25
C GLY A 254 -0.57 3.02 49.49
N SER A 255 -0.97 1.75 49.40
CA SER A 255 -2.26 1.30 49.98
C SER A 255 -2.42 -0.22 49.98
N SER A 256 -2.33 -0.79 51.18
CA SER A 256 -2.80 -2.14 51.48
C SER A 256 -4.33 -2.21 51.43
N GLY A 257 -4.90 -3.06 50.57
CA GLY A 257 -6.28 -3.53 50.71
C GLY A 257 -6.97 -4.02 49.42
N ALA A 258 -7.23 -5.33 49.36
CA ALA A 258 -8.11 -6.06 48.43
C ALA A 258 -7.68 -6.02 46.93
N GLY A 259 -7.23 -7.09 46.29
CA GLY A 259 -7.80 -8.45 46.28
C GLY A 259 -8.72 -8.60 45.07
N ASN A 260 -8.18 -9.08 43.94
CA ASN A 260 -8.86 -9.57 42.72
C ASN A 260 -9.31 -8.59 41.60
N GLU A 261 -8.44 -7.71 41.07
CA GLU A 261 -8.78 -6.97 39.82
C GLU A 261 -7.81 -7.11 38.63
N LYS A 262 -6.65 -7.76 38.77
CA LYS A 262 -5.58 -7.69 37.75
C LYS A 262 -5.45 -8.88 36.79
N THR A 263 -6.57 -9.45 36.29
CA THR A 263 -6.45 -10.51 35.24
C THR A 263 -7.53 -10.50 34.14
N ILE A 264 -8.27 -9.41 33.91
CA ILE A 264 -9.23 -9.34 32.79
C ILE A 264 -9.22 -7.95 32.14
N GLN A 265 -8.21 -7.65 31.33
CA GLN A 265 -8.26 -6.48 30.43
C GLN A 265 -7.63 -6.82 29.08
N LYS A 266 -8.21 -7.82 28.39
CA LYS A 266 -7.77 -8.23 27.06
C LYS A 266 -8.90 -8.94 26.29
N ASN A 267 -9.99 -8.22 25.99
CA ASN A 267 -10.96 -8.54 24.91
C ASN A 267 -12.19 -7.61 24.96
N GLU A 268 -12.00 -6.29 24.79
CA GLU A 268 -13.08 -5.54 24.12
C GLU A 268 -12.91 -5.80 22.63
N ASN A 269 -13.81 -6.58 22.04
CA ASN A 269 -13.75 -6.93 20.63
C ASN A 269 -13.84 -5.64 19.80
N LEU A 270 -12.72 -5.18 19.24
CA LEU A 270 -12.66 -4.03 18.32
C LEU A 270 -13.68 -4.12 17.18
N LEU A 271 -14.04 -5.35 16.79
CA LEU A 271 -15.05 -5.66 15.78
C LEU A 271 -16.50 -5.35 16.21
N LEU A 272 -16.78 -5.16 17.50
CA LEU A 272 -18.10 -4.73 17.99
C LEU A 272 -18.26 -3.21 18.04
N ASN A 273 -17.20 -2.44 17.81
CA ASN A 273 -17.28 -0.98 17.73
C ASN A 273 -17.97 -0.57 16.41
N TRP A 274 -19.28 -0.31 16.48
CA TRP A 274 -20.11 0.02 15.32
C TRP A 274 -19.61 1.24 14.53
N PRO A 275 -19.25 2.40 15.14
CA PRO A 275 -18.61 3.51 14.43
C PRO A 275 -17.36 3.12 13.63
N LEU A 276 -16.48 2.30 14.22
CA LEU A 276 -15.27 1.82 13.56
C LEU A 276 -15.60 0.88 12.40
N MET A 277 -16.46 -0.11 12.65
CA MET A 277 -16.87 -1.09 11.64
C MET A 277 -17.59 -0.45 10.46
N SER A 278 -18.48 0.53 10.71
CA SER A 278 -19.15 1.30 9.66
C SER A 278 -18.14 2.02 8.76
N SER A 279 -17.11 2.63 9.35
CA SER A 279 -16.06 3.29 8.58
C SER A 279 -15.16 2.31 7.81
N ILE A 280 -14.92 1.11 8.33
CA ILE A 280 -14.21 0.03 7.64
C ILE A 280 -15.04 -0.49 6.45
N ILE A 281 -16.34 -0.74 6.65
CA ILE A 281 -17.24 -1.20 5.59
C ILE A 281 -17.28 -0.18 4.44
N ALA A 282 -17.43 1.11 4.76
CA ALA A 282 -17.39 2.17 3.74
C ALA A 282 -16.06 2.16 2.96
N TYR A 283 -14.92 2.04 3.67
CA TYR A 283 -13.61 1.93 3.04
C TYR A 283 -13.49 0.71 2.13
N CYS A 284 -14.01 -0.45 2.54
CA CYS A 284 -14.01 -1.66 1.72
C CYS A 284 -14.81 -1.47 0.43
N VAL A 285 -15.98 -0.83 0.48
CA VAL A 285 -16.81 -0.55 -0.71
C VAL A 285 -16.07 0.35 -1.70
N PHE A 286 -15.49 1.45 -1.23
CA PHE A 286 -14.77 2.38 -2.11
C PHE A 286 -13.44 1.80 -2.61
N SER A 287 -12.74 1.01 -1.79
CA SER A 287 -11.52 0.31 -2.21
C SER A 287 -11.82 -0.77 -3.26
N LEU A 288 -12.91 -1.53 -3.08
CA LEU A 288 -13.39 -2.49 -4.07
C LEU A 288 -13.67 -1.79 -5.40
N HIS A 289 -14.37 -0.66 -5.35
CA HIS A 289 -14.64 0.15 -6.52
C HIS A 289 -13.37 0.68 -7.20
N ASP A 290 -12.40 1.18 -6.42
CA ASP A 290 -11.13 1.70 -6.91
C ASP A 290 -10.29 0.63 -7.64
N ILE A 291 -10.18 -0.56 -7.03
CA ILE A 291 -9.49 -1.71 -7.61
C ILE A 291 -10.24 -2.23 -8.84
N THR A 292 -11.57 -2.32 -8.77
CA THR A 292 -12.40 -2.74 -9.92
C THR A 292 -12.16 -1.83 -11.11
N TYR A 293 -12.16 -0.50 -10.91
CA TYR A 293 -11.83 0.42 -11.99
C TYR A 293 -10.43 0.13 -12.55
N THR A 294 -9.42 -0.04 -11.71
CA THR A 294 -8.02 -0.11 -12.18
C THR A 294 -7.78 -1.39 -13.00
N GLU A 295 -8.35 -2.52 -12.55
CA GLU A 295 -8.31 -3.79 -13.27
C GLU A 295 -9.15 -3.73 -14.56
N VAL A 296 -10.41 -3.29 -14.47
CA VAL A 296 -11.33 -3.24 -15.61
C VAL A 296 -10.82 -2.26 -16.67
N PHE A 297 -10.36 -1.07 -16.28
CA PHE A 297 -9.82 -0.08 -17.21
C PHE A 297 -8.65 -0.65 -18.02
N SER A 298 -7.72 -1.34 -17.35
CA SER A 298 -6.53 -1.90 -17.99
C SER A 298 -6.89 -3.02 -18.97
N LEU A 299 -7.85 -3.88 -18.62
CA LEU A 299 -8.31 -4.95 -19.52
C LEU A 299 -9.19 -4.43 -20.66
N TRP A 300 -10.09 -3.49 -20.37
CA TRP A 300 -11.02 -2.91 -21.34
C TRP A 300 -10.30 -2.07 -22.40
N SER A 301 -9.32 -1.27 -22.00
CA SER A 301 -8.54 -0.44 -22.93
C SER A 301 -7.77 -1.28 -23.95
N VAL A 302 -7.19 -2.41 -23.53
CA VAL A 302 -6.48 -3.32 -24.45
C VAL A 302 -7.42 -4.18 -25.29
N SER A 303 -8.63 -4.46 -24.81
CA SER A 303 -9.55 -5.37 -25.48
C SER A 303 -9.89 -4.92 -26.92
N PRO A 304 -10.10 -5.87 -27.86
CA PRO A 304 -10.46 -5.57 -29.24
C PRO A 304 -11.73 -4.71 -29.40
N GLN A 305 -11.70 -3.80 -30.38
CA GLN A 305 -12.82 -2.90 -30.68
C GLN A 305 -14.13 -3.61 -31.01
N ARG A 306 -14.06 -4.81 -31.63
CA ARG A 306 -15.24 -5.63 -31.93
C ARG A 306 -16.05 -6.05 -30.70
N MET A 307 -15.43 -6.02 -29.51
CA MET A 307 -16.06 -6.32 -28.22
C MET A 307 -16.33 -5.05 -27.39
N GLY A 308 -16.15 -3.87 -27.97
CA GLY A 308 -16.33 -2.59 -27.28
C GLY A 308 -15.11 -2.11 -26.48
N GLY A 309 -13.93 -2.72 -26.67
CA GLY A 309 -12.66 -2.20 -26.12
C GLY A 309 -11.99 -1.16 -27.02
N LEU A 310 -10.79 -0.69 -26.66
CA LEU A 310 -10.10 0.38 -27.39
C LEU A 310 -8.96 -0.11 -28.29
N ASN A 311 -8.56 -1.38 -28.18
CA ASN A 311 -7.43 -1.98 -28.89
C ASN A 311 -6.10 -1.26 -28.66
N PHE A 312 -5.90 -0.76 -27.43
CA PHE A 312 -4.68 -0.07 -27.03
C PHE A 312 -3.52 -1.02 -26.85
N THR A 313 -2.31 -0.51 -27.10
CA THR A 313 -1.07 -1.22 -26.78
C THR A 313 -0.78 -1.14 -25.27
N SER A 314 0.14 -1.98 -24.79
CA SER A 314 0.64 -1.88 -23.42
C SER A 314 1.32 -0.54 -23.13
N ASP A 315 1.86 0.15 -24.14
CA ASP A 315 2.45 1.49 -23.99
C ASP A 315 1.40 2.55 -23.75
N ASP A 316 0.29 2.52 -24.50
CA ASP A 316 -0.81 3.47 -24.35
C ASP A 316 -1.42 3.40 -22.95
N VAL A 317 -1.66 2.19 -22.44
CA VAL A 317 -2.18 1.96 -21.09
C VAL A 317 -1.17 2.41 -20.04
N GLY A 318 0.11 2.05 -20.22
CA GLY A 318 1.20 2.49 -19.36
C GLY A 318 1.29 4.01 -19.27
N ASN A 319 1.16 4.71 -20.39
CA ASN A 319 1.19 6.16 -20.47
C ASN A 319 0.00 6.81 -19.75
N ILE A 320 -1.23 6.35 -20.01
CA ILE A 320 -2.42 6.94 -19.37
C ILE A 320 -2.37 6.77 -17.84
N LEU A 321 -1.98 5.59 -17.36
CA LEU A 321 -1.85 5.34 -15.92
C LEU A 321 -0.72 6.17 -15.30
N SER A 322 0.41 6.31 -15.99
CA SER A 322 1.56 7.11 -15.52
C SER A 322 1.24 8.60 -15.47
N ILE A 323 0.61 9.15 -16.52
CA ILE A 323 0.13 10.55 -16.56
C ILE A 323 -0.85 10.79 -15.41
N SER A 324 -1.78 9.86 -15.18
CA SER A 324 -2.73 9.95 -14.08
C SER A 324 -2.06 9.97 -12.71
N GLY A 325 -1.02 9.15 -12.52
CA GLY A 325 -0.24 9.15 -11.28
C GLY A 325 0.56 10.45 -11.07
N VAL A 326 1.14 11.05 -12.12
CA VAL A 326 1.82 12.36 -12.00
C VAL A 326 0.83 13.44 -11.59
N ALA A 327 -0.33 13.49 -12.25
CA ALA A 327 -1.39 14.44 -11.91
C ALA A 327 -1.90 14.24 -10.47
N LEU A 328 -1.96 12.99 -10.00
CA LEU A 328 -2.32 12.66 -8.63
C LEU A 328 -1.36 13.26 -7.60
N ILE A 329 -0.04 13.16 -7.83
CA ILE A 329 0.97 13.76 -6.94
C ILE A 329 0.84 15.28 -6.91
N ILE A 330 0.67 15.91 -8.08
CA ILE A 330 0.49 17.37 -8.17
C ILE A 330 -0.76 17.78 -7.38
N TYR A 331 -1.88 17.08 -7.55
CA TYR A 331 -3.11 17.32 -6.80
C TYR A 331 -2.90 17.20 -5.29
N GLN A 332 -2.25 16.13 -4.83
CA GLN A 332 -2.01 15.86 -3.41
C GLN A 332 -1.13 16.94 -2.76
N LEU A 333 -0.13 17.47 -3.48
CA LEU A 333 0.80 18.47 -2.96
C LEU A 333 0.25 19.90 -3.00
N THR A 334 -0.64 20.22 -3.95
CA THR A 334 -1.07 21.61 -4.21
C THR A 334 -2.52 21.86 -3.84
N LEU A 335 -3.45 21.13 -4.46
CA LEU A 335 -4.88 21.43 -4.40
C LEU A 335 -5.55 20.77 -3.19
N TYR A 336 -5.16 19.56 -2.82
CA TYR A 336 -5.80 18.80 -1.75
C TYR A 336 -5.85 19.56 -0.41
N PRO A 337 -4.76 20.18 0.09
CA PRO A 337 -4.80 20.93 1.36
C PRO A 337 -5.78 22.11 1.35
N SER A 338 -5.86 22.83 0.22
CA SER A 338 -6.79 23.94 0.05
C SER A 338 -8.24 23.47 0.04
N VAL A 339 -8.51 22.36 -0.65
CA VAL A 339 -9.84 21.77 -0.76
C VAL A 339 -10.30 21.18 0.59
N GLU A 340 -9.41 20.47 1.30
CA GLU A 340 -9.68 19.93 2.62
C GLU A 340 -10.01 21.05 3.63
N LYS A 341 -9.26 22.16 3.61
CA LYS A 341 -9.52 23.31 4.49
C LYS A 341 -10.88 23.97 4.21
N ALA A 342 -11.34 23.95 2.96
CA ALA A 342 -12.59 24.60 2.56
C ALA A 342 -13.84 23.78 2.91
N SER A 343 -13.81 22.45 2.72
CA SER A 343 -15.01 21.59 2.85
C SER A 343 -14.93 20.53 3.94
N GLY A 344 -13.78 20.42 4.61
CA GLY A 344 -13.47 19.35 5.54
C GLY A 344 -13.30 17.98 4.86
N PRO A 345 -12.62 17.02 5.52
CA PRO A 345 -12.27 15.73 4.91
C PRO A 345 -13.49 14.86 4.56
N ILE A 346 -14.56 14.94 5.35
CA ILE A 346 -15.79 14.15 5.10
C ILE A 346 -16.65 14.80 4.01
N GLY A 347 -16.74 16.14 4.00
CA GLY A 347 -17.52 16.89 3.01
C GLY A 347 -16.97 16.65 1.61
N ILE A 348 -15.65 16.77 1.44
CA ILE A 348 -15.02 16.54 0.13
C ILE A 348 -15.09 15.07 -0.32
N ALA A 349 -14.97 14.11 0.60
CA ALA A 349 -15.12 12.70 0.26
C ALA A 349 -16.53 12.37 -0.26
N ARG A 350 -17.58 12.96 0.34
CA ARG A 350 -18.98 12.79 -0.14
C ARG A 350 -19.19 13.40 -1.52
N ILE A 351 -18.72 14.63 -1.73
CA ILE A 351 -18.78 15.30 -3.05
C ILE A 351 -18.03 14.46 -4.09
N SER A 352 -16.85 13.97 -3.75
CA SER A 352 -16.03 13.17 -4.65
C SER A 352 -16.70 11.83 -5.01
N ALA A 353 -17.34 11.19 -4.04
CA ALA A 353 -18.13 9.98 -4.28
C ALA A 353 -19.30 10.25 -5.24
N MET A 354 -20.03 11.34 -5.06
CA MET A 354 -21.14 11.73 -5.96
C MET A 354 -20.64 12.03 -7.38
N LEU A 355 -19.51 12.74 -7.53
CA LEU A 355 -18.92 13.06 -8.83
C LEU A 355 -18.32 11.84 -9.55
N SER A 356 -17.94 10.79 -8.81
CA SER A 356 -17.38 9.58 -9.41
C SER A 356 -18.40 8.82 -10.28
N ILE A 357 -19.69 8.88 -9.93
CA ILE A 357 -20.77 8.17 -10.64
C ILE A 357 -20.92 8.67 -12.09
N PRO A 358 -21.20 9.97 -12.36
CA PRO A 358 -21.34 10.45 -13.73
C PRO A 358 -20.02 10.35 -14.51
N LEU A 359 -18.87 10.47 -13.84
CA LEU A 359 -17.57 10.27 -14.49
C LEU A 359 -17.43 8.85 -15.03
N LEU A 360 -17.79 7.81 -14.27
CA LEU A 360 -17.70 6.43 -14.74
C LEU A 360 -18.71 6.13 -15.85
N GLN A 361 -19.92 6.70 -15.75
CA GLN A 361 -20.91 6.60 -16.82
C GLN A 361 -20.41 7.25 -18.13
N SER A 362 -19.54 8.27 -18.03
CA SER A 362 -18.96 8.91 -19.19
C SER A 362 -18.03 7.99 -20.01
N TYR A 363 -17.45 6.93 -19.42
CA TYR A 363 -16.53 6.02 -20.13
C TYR A 363 -17.20 5.33 -21.32
N SER A 364 -18.47 4.97 -21.21
CA SER A 364 -19.25 4.40 -22.32
C SER A 364 -19.36 5.36 -23.51
N PHE A 365 -19.40 6.67 -23.26
CA PHE A 365 -19.43 7.69 -24.31
C PHE A 365 -18.04 8.03 -24.83
N ILE A 366 -17.03 8.03 -23.95
CA ILE A 366 -15.62 8.23 -24.32
C ILE A 366 -15.19 7.15 -25.33
N ALA A 367 -15.68 5.91 -25.16
CA ALA A 367 -15.44 4.79 -26.06
C ALA A 367 -15.88 5.04 -27.52
N LEU A 368 -16.80 5.99 -27.76
CA LEU A 368 -17.28 6.35 -29.10
C LEU A 368 -16.32 7.32 -29.83
N LEU A 369 -15.37 7.91 -29.11
CA LEU A 369 -14.34 8.78 -29.70
C LEU A 369 -13.27 7.93 -30.38
N SER A 370 -12.50 8.54 -31.27
CA SER A 370 -11.38 7.88 -31.96
C SER A 370 -10.15 8.78 -32.04
N GLY A 371 -8.99 8.15 -32.28
CA GLY A 371 -7.71 8.83 -32.47
C GLY A 371 -7.27 9.66 -31.26
N LEU A 372 -6.72 10.84 -31.53
CA LEU A 372 -6.15 11.72 -30.50
C LEU A 372 -7.20 12.21 -29.48
N ALA A 373 -8.44 12.45 -29.92
CA ALA A 373 -9.51 12.92 -29.04
C ALA A 373 -9.85 11.88 -27.96
N LEU A 374 -9.92 10.60 -28.34
CA LEU A 374 -10.10 9.50 -27.40
C LEU A 374 -8.98 9.49 -26.35
N TYR A 375 -7.73 9.55 -26.79
CA TYR A 375 -6.57 9.49 -25.90
C TYR A 375 -6.55 10.65 -24.88
N ILE A 376 -6.81 11.88 -25.33
CA ILE A 376 -6.84 13.07 -24.46
C ILE A 376 -7.98 12.99 -23.46
N VAL A 377 -9.21 12.72 -23.93
CA VAL A 377 -10.39 12.69 -23.05
C VAL A 377 -10.28 11.55 -22.04
N LEU A 378 -9.79 10.39 -22.46
CA LEU A 378 -9.59 9.25 -21.57
C LEU A 378 -8.50 9.52 -20.51
N SER A 379 -7.41 10.20 -20.90
CA SER A 379 -6.38 10.65 -19.95
C SER A 379 -6.95 11.60 -18.90
N ILE A 380 -7.76 12.59 -19.33
CA ILE A 380 -8.44 13.52 -18.41
C ILE A 380 -9.41 12.77 -17.48
N ALA A 381 -10.20 11.85 -18.03
CA ALA A 381 -11.13 11.04 -17.24
C ALA A 381 -10.41 10.14 -16.24
N SER A 382 -9.24 9.60 -16.59
CA SER A 382 -8.41 8.78 -15.70
C SER A 382 -7.78 9.62 -14.59
N ILE A 383 -7.24 10.80 -14.91
CA ILE A 383 -6.75 11.78 -13.92
C ILE A 383 -7.87 12.12 -12.93
N LEU A 384 -9.04 12.50 -13.43
CA LEU A 384 -10.16 12.91 -12.59
C LEU A 384 -10.62 11.75 -11.69
N LYS A 385 -10.71 10.53 -12.22
CA LYS A 385 -11.07 9.36 -11.41
C LYS A 385 -10.06 9.16 -10.27
N ASN A 386 -8.77 9.21 -10.57
CA ASN A 386 -7.72 8.98 -9.57
C ASN A 386 -7.76 10.05 -8.47
N ILE A 387 -7.98 11.31 -8.83
CA ILE A 387 -8.17 12.42 -7.88
C ILE A 387 -9.39 12.19 -6.98
N LEU A 388 -10.54 11.80 -7.55
CA LEU A 388 -11.74 11.53 -6.77
C LEU A 388 -11.51 10.34 -5.83
N SER A 389 -10.86 9.29 -6.31
CA SER A 389 -10.59 8.08 -5.53
C SER A 389 -9.68 8.34 -4.32
N ILE A 390 -8.55 9.02 -4.53
CA ILE A 390 -7.62 9.32 -3.42
C ILE A 390 -8.27 10.22 -2.37
N THR A 391 -9.14 11.13 -2.80
CA THR A 391 -9.86 12.06 -1.91
C THR A 391 -10.83 11.30 -1.02
N ILE A 392 -11.56 10.34 -1.58
CA ILE A 392 -12.45 9.44 -0.84
C ILE A 392 -11.64 8.58 0.14
N VAL A 393 -10.59 7.91 -0.34
CA VAL A 393 -9.74 7.04 0.46
C VAL A 393 -9.12 7.80 1.64
N THR A 394 -8.59 9.00 1.40
CA THR A 394 -7.98 9.84 2.45
C THR A 394 -9.02 10.29 3.47
N GLY A 395 -10.20 10.75 3.03
CA GLY A 395 -11.29 11.13 3.92
C GLY A 395 -11.80 9.98 4.79
N LEU A 396 -11.87 8.76 4.25
CA LEU A 396 -12.25 7.56 4.98
C LEU A 396 -11.18 7.12 5.98
N PHE A 397 -9.89 7.21 5.63
CA PHE A 397 -8.80 6.95 6.59
C PHE A 397 -8.83 7.90 7.78
N LEU A 398 -9.09 9.19 7.54
CA LEU A 398 -9.25 10.17 8.60
C LEU A 398 -10.45 9.87 9.50
N LEU A 399 -11.55 9.36 8.93
CA LEU A 399 -12.73 8.93 9.69
C LEU A 399 -12.41 7.72 10.58
N GLN A 400 -11.72 6.71 10.05
CA GLN A 400 -11.30 5.52 10.81
C GLN A 400 -10.41 5.92 11.99
N ASN A 401 -9.40 6.76 11.75
CA ASN A 401 -8.48 7.20 12.80
C ASN A 401 -9.22 7.93 13.92
N ARG A 402 -10.18 8.80 13.59
CA ARG A 402 -10.99 9.50 14.60
C ARG A 402 -11.93 8.56 15.37
N ALA A 403 -12.50 7.55 14.71
CA ALA A 403 -13.38 6.57 15.36
C ALA A 403 -12.64 5.73 16.42
N VAL A 404 -11.37 5.38 16.17
CA VAL A 404 -10.53 4.66 17.13
C VAL A 404 -10.22 5.53 18.36
N VAL A 405 -9.84 6.78 18.16
CA VAL A 405 -9.52 7.71 19.27
C VAL A 405 -10.73 7.94 20.17
N ASN A 406 -11.92 8.17 19.58
CA ASN A 406 -13.14 8.37 20.34
C ASN A 406 -13.55 7.13 21.14
N PHE A 407 -13.33 5.93 20.61
CA PHE A 407 -13.57 4.68 21.34
C PHE A 407 -12.70 4.58 22.60
N TRP A 408 -11.40 4.87 22.48
CA TRP A 408 -10.49 4.89 23.63
C TRP A 408 -10.88 5.92 24.68
N ILE A 409 -11.28 7.12 24.27
CA ILE A 409 -11.74 8.17 25.20
C ILE A 409 -13.02 7.74 25.92
N ILE A 410 -13.97 7.14 25.22
CA ILE A 410 -15.24 6.66 25.80
C ILE A 410 -14.99 5.48 26.76
N SER A 411 -14.16 4.50 26.38
CA SER A 411 -13.80 3.39 27.27
C SER A 411 -13.05 3.88 28.53
N LEU A 412 -12.16 4.88 28.43
CA LEU A 412 -11.52 5.51 29.60
C LEU A 412 -12.51 6.29 30.47
N SER A 413 -13.50 6.95 29.86
CA SER A 413 -14.54 7.70 30.58
C SER A 413 -15.51 6.80 31.33
N LEU A 414 -15.82 5.62 30.79
CA LEU A 414 -16.67 4.62 31.43
C LEU A 414 -15.96 3.84 32.54
N TYR A 415 -14.62 3.88 32.58
CA TYR A 415 -13.81 3.20 33.60
C TYR A 415 -13.47 4.10 34.80
N ASN A 416 -13.60 5.43 34.65
CA ASN A 416 -13.27 6.43 35.67
C ASN A 416 -14.51 7.06 36.35
N GLY A 417 -15.71 6.49 36.15
CA GLY A 417 -16.95 6.89 36.83
C GLY A 417 -17.66 5.67 37.39
#